data_AF-A0A951RUH4-F1
#
_entry.id   AF-A0A951RUH4-F1
#
_cell.length_a   1.000
_cell.length_b   1.000
_cell.length_c   1.000
_cell.angle_alpha   90.00
_cell.angle_beta   90.00
_cell.angle_gamma   90.00
#
_symmetry.space_group_name_H-M   'P 1'
#
loop_
_entity.id
_entity.type
_entity.pdbx_description
1 polymer ?
#
loop_
_entity_poly.entity_id
_entity_poly.type
_entity_poly.pdbx_seq_one_letter_code
_entity_poly.pdbx_strand_id
1 'polypeptide(L)'
;MKKVSIKDIARKTGVSITTVSIVLNGNGPDRKISGEMIEKIQKVAKELNYSPNQFAKGLRTGKTNTLGLIVDDISNFFFGNISKTVEEEANKYGYTVMFCSSQNDEGKSRDVLSALIGKQMDGYIIAPTDSMLPEIRELEKGGTPYVLIDRFFPDLNASSVTLDNYKGAYDSVAHLVKQGYSKIAIITSDTEQIQHQERLEGYKASLRKYKIPFYPDCVKKIPFKYSSQKVLKEIEDFIRDKDDIDSVLFTSNNLGIIGLEALRRLKKRVGVDLGVICFDDNNLFRLSSPAITVISQPIKGIGKNAVKILLEQIQKKKKEPQKVVLTPSLVIRESTPEKRKS
;
A
#
# COMPACT_ATOMS: atom_id res chain seq x y z
N MET A 1 0.28 -31.40 22.64
CA MET A 1 0.41 -32.54 21.70
C MET A 1 1.83 -32.56 21.12
N LYS A 2 2.51 -33.72 21.13
CA LYS A 2 3.88 -33.85 20.64
C LYS A 2 3.87 -33.85 19.11
N LYS A 3 4.40 -32.81 18.47
CA LYS A 3 4.48 -32.73 17.00
C LYS A 3 5.42 -33.82 16.47
N VAL A 4 4.98 -34.55 15.44
CA VAL A 4 5.82 -35.49 14.69
C VAL A 4 7.01 -34.73 14.12
N SER A 5 8.20 -35.27 14.33
CA SER A 5 9.46 -34.69 13.89
C SER A 5 10.08 -35.48 12.75
N ILE A 6 11.07 -34.89 12.08
CA ILE A 6 11.83 -35.58 11.02
C ILE A 6 12.55 -36.84 11.56
N LYS A 7 12.85 -36.87 12.87
CA LYS A 7 13.46 -38.03 13.55
C LYS A 7 12.51 -39.22 13.60
N ASP A 8 11.21 -38.98 13.68
CA ASP A 8 10.20 -40.05 13.75
C ASP A 8 10.04 -40.72 12.37
N ILE A 9 10.11 -39.94 11.29
CA ILE A 9 10.16 -40.47 9.92
C ILE A 9 11.44 -41.28 9.70
N ALA A 10 12.60 -40.75 10.10
CA ALA A 10 13.89 -41.44 9.99
C ALA A 10 13.85 -42.82 10.69
N ARG A 11 13.29 -42.86 11.91
CA ARG A 11 13.11 -44.10 12.68
C ARG A 11 12.20 -45.11 11.98
N LYS A 12 11.07 -44.66 11.43
CA LYS A 12 10.08 -45.54 10.77
C LYS A 12 10.51 -46.01 9.37
N THR A 13 11.40 -45.26 8.71
CA THR A 13 11.92 -45.61 7.37
C THR A 13 13.24 -46.37 7.40
N GLY A 14 14.00 -46.27 8.49
CA GLY A 14 15.29 -46.94 8.68
C GLY A 14 16.48 -46.20 8.05
N VAL A 15 16.31 -44.93 7.66
CA VAL A 15 17.37 -44.12 7.04
C VAL A 15 17.79 -42.95 7.92
N SER A 16 18.90 -42.31 7.56
CA SER A 16 19.39 -41.14 8.29
C SER A 16 18.42 -39.96 8.20
N ILE A 17 18.43 -39.09 9.22
CA ILE A 17 17.69 -37.81 9.22
C ILE A 17 18.05 -36.97 7.98
N THR A 18 19.31 -37.01 7.55
CA THR A 18 19.81 -36.31 6.37
C THR A 18 19.14 -36.83 5.10
N THR A 19 19.02 -38.15 4.94
CA THR A 19 18.33 -38.79 3.80
C THR A 19 16.86 -38.38 3.75
N VAL A 20 16.16 -38.42 4.88
CA VAL A 20 14.77 -37.94 4.97
C VAL A 20 14.67 -36.46 4.59
N SER A 21 15.58 -35.62 5.09
CA SER A 21 15.58 -34.18 4.80
C SER A 21 15.81 -33.88 3.32
N ILE A 22 16.71 -34.61 2.66
CA ILE A 22 16.97 -34.46 1.22
C ILE A 22 15.72 -34.80 0.41
N VAL A 23 15.09 -35.94 0.71
CA VAL A 23 13.88 -36.40 0.01
C VAL A 23 12.71 -35.44 0.22
N LEU A 24 12.44 -35.02 1.45
CA LEU A 24 11.34 -34.10 1.76
C LEU A 24 11.56 -32.68 1.22
N ASN A 25 12.81 -32.31 0.86
CA ASN A 25 13.12 -31.07 0.16
C ASN A 25 13.12 -31.20 -1.36
N GLY A 26 12.76 -32.38 -1.91
CA GLY A 26 12.69 -32.61 -3.36
C GLY A 26 14.03 -32.99 -4.02
N ASN A 27 15.13 -33.02 -3.27
CA ASN A 27 16.48 -33.22 -3.82
C ASN A 27 16.93 -34.69 -3.81
N GLY A 28 15.97 -35.63 -3.66
CA GLY A 28 16.24 -37.08 -3.61
C GLY A 28 16.94 -37.62 -4.86
N PRO A 29 16.42 -37.34 -6.07
CA PRO A 29 17.03 -37.80 -7.32
C PRO A 29 18.45 -37.27 -7.52
N ASP A 30 18.69 -36.00 -7.22
CA ASP A 30 20.00 -35.33 -7.36
C ASP A 30 21.08 -35.98 -6.50
N ARG A 31 20.68 -36.59 -5.39
CA ARG A 31 21.55 -37.29 -4.44
C ARG A 31 21.57 -38.80 -4.66
N LYS A 32 21.07 -39.27 -5.81
CA LYS A 32 21.00 -40.70 -6.20
C LYS A 32 20.27 -41.58 -5.18
N ILE A 33 19.26 -41.04 -4.49
CA ILE A 33 18.39 -41.83 -3.62
C ILE A 33 17.43 -42.62 -4.51
N SER A 34 17.25 -43.92 -4.24
CA SER A 34 16.38 -44.78 -5.05
C SER A 34 14.93 -44.30 -5.02
N GLY A 35 14.21 -44.46 -6.14
CA GLY A 35 12.79 -44.10 -6.25
C GLY A 35 11.92 -44.76 -5.19
N GLU A 36 12.17 -46.05 -4.93
CA GLU A 36 11.49 -46.82 -3.88
C GLU A 36 11.68 -46.19 -2.48
N MET A 37 12.89 -45.73 -2.16
CA MET A 37 13.16 -45.07 -0.88
C MET A 37 12.50 -43.69 -0.79
N ILE A 38 12.47 -42.94 -1.90
CA ILE A 38 11.77 -41.66 -2.00
C ILE A 38 10.28 -41.85 -1.71
N GLU A 39 9.64 -42.81 -2.36
CA GLU A 39 8.22 -43.14 -2.15
C GLU A 39 7.95 -43.60 -0.73
N LYS A 40 8.80 -44.47 -0.17
CA LYS A 40 8.69 -44.93 1.22
C LYS A 40 8.71 -43.77 2.21
N ILE A 41 9.63 -42.83 2.04
CA ILE A 41 9.76 -41.65 2.92
C ILE A 41 8.54 -40.74 2.78
N GLN A 42 8.06 -40.47 1.56
CA GLN A 42 6.89 -39.64 1.32
C GLN A 42 5.61 -40.27 1.90
N LYS A 43 5.43 -41.59 1.74
CA LYS A 43 4.31 -42.34 2.30
C LYS A 43 4.30 -42.26 3.82
N VAL A 44 5.45 -42.51 4.47
CA VAL A 44 5.57 -42.43 5.93
C VAL A 44 5.33 -41.01 6.44
N ALA A 45 5.83 -39.98 5.75
CA ALA A 45 5.57 -38.59 6.11
C ALA A 45 4.06 -38.27 6.07
N LYS A 46 3.35 -38.74 5.03
CA LYS A 46 1.90 -38.56 4.88
C LYS A 46 1.12 -39.31 5.96
N GLU A 47 1.47 -40.56 6.25
CA GLU A 47 0.84 -41.37 7.32
C GLU A 47 0.96 -40.73 8.70
N LEU A 48 2.12 -40.12 8.98
CA LEU A 48 2.37 -39.45 10.26
C LEU A 48 1.85 -38.01 10.29
N ASN A 49 1.17 -37.56 9.23
CA ASN A 49 0.72 -36.18 9.04
C ASN A 49 1.86 -35.16 9.29
N TYR A 50 3.07 -35.51 8.87
CA TYR A 50 4.24 -34.66 9.03
C TYR A 50 4.21 -33.52 8.01
N SER A 51 4.34 -32.30 8.51
CA SER A 51 4.60 -31.13 7.69
C SER A 51 5.97 -30.56 8.05
N PRO A 52 6.84 -30.26 7.06
CA PRO A 52 8.13 -29.61 7.32
C PRO A 52 7.96 -28.34 8.15
N ASN A 53 8.71 -28.23 9.24
CA ASN A 53 8.71 -26.99 10.02
C ASN A 53 9.55 -25.95 9.29
N GLN A 54 8.88 -25.00 8.61
CA GLN A 54 9.54 -23.93 7.86
C GLN A 54 10.42 -23.04 8.76
N PHE A 55 10.07 -22.84 10.03
CA PHE A 55 10.92 -22.10 10.97
C PHE A 55 12.23 -22.84 11.24
N ALA A 56 12.17 -24.16 11.47
CA ALA A 56 13.37 -24.97 11.68
C ALA A 56 14.25 -25.04 10.40
N LYS A 57 13.61 -25.03 9.22
CA LYS A 57 14.31 -24.92 7.93
C LYS A 57 14.97 -23.54 7.77
N GLY A 58 14.27 -22.47 8.16
CA GLY A 58 14.78 -21.10 8.13
C GLY A 58 15.99 -20.91 9.04
N LEU A 59 15.92 -21.39 10.28
CA LEU A 59 17.06 -21.40 11.22
C LEU A 59 18.30 -22.09 10.65
N ARG A 60 18.12 -23.20 9.90
CA ARG A 60 19.24 -23.94 9.30
C ARG A 60 19.81 -23.26 8.05
N THR A 61 18.97 -22.61 7.27
CA THR A 61 19.34 -22.05 5.94
C THR A 61 19.60 -20.55 5.95
N GLY A 62 19.23 -19.86 7.04
CA GLY A 62 19.18 -18.41 7.13
C GLY A 62 18.11 -17.77 6.24
N LYS A 63 17.18 -18.56 5.69
CA LYS A 63 16.14 -18.09 4.76
C LYS A 63 14.76 -18.62 5.14
N THR A 64 13.83 -17.71 5.37
CA THR A 64 12.44 -18.01 5.70
C THR A 64 11.55 -18.11 4.47
N ASN A 65 11.99 -17.61 3.31
CA ASN A 65 11.17 -17.39 2.11
C ASN A 65 9.87 -16.64 2.45
N THR A 66 9.96 -15.72 3.40
CA THR A 66 8.83 -14.92 3.87
C THR A 66 9.19 -13.45 3.81
N LEU A 67 8.30 -12.63 3.25
CA LEU A 67 8.40 -11.18 3.23
C LEU A 67 7.35 -10.58 4.17
N GLY A 68 7.71 -9.51 4.87
CA GLY A 68 6.74 -8.72 5.64
C GLY A 68 6.16 -7.62 4.76
N LEU A 69 4.83 -7.46 4.74
CA LEU A 69 4.18 -6.27 4.18
C LEU A 69 3.45 -5.52 5.31
N ILE A 70 3.90 -4.30 5.58
CA ILE A 70 3.27 -3.40 6.53
C ILE A 70 2.58 -2.30 5.74
N VAL A 71 1.26 -2.20 5.90
CA VAL A 71 0.43 -1.14 5.32
C VAL A 71 -0.29 -0.39 6.43
N ASP A 72 -0.87 0.77 6.10
CA ASP A 72 -1.68 1.54 7.04
C ASP A 72 -2.94 0.74 7.43
N ASP A 73 -3.93 0.66 6.55
CA ASP A 73 -5.17 -0.07 6.76
C ASP A 73 -5.43 -1.04 5.60
N ILE A 74 -5.35 -2.34 5.87
CA ILE A 74 -5.57 -3.38 4.84
C ILE A 74 -7.02 -3.41 4.33
N SER A 75 -7.98 -2.86 5.08
CA SER A 75 -9.37 -2.75 4.66
C SER A 75 -9.59 -1.62 3.64
N ASN A 76 -8.68 -0.65 3.57
CA ASN A 76 -8.71 0.40 2.57
C ASN A 76 -8.46 -0.20 1.18
N PHE A 77 -9.31 0.19 0.21
CA PHE A 77 -9.25 -0.30 -1.16
C PHE A 77 -7.86 -0.19 -1.81
N PHE A 78 -7.12 0.89 -1.56
CA PHE A 78 -5.78 1.07 -2.10
C PHE A 78 -4.79 0.04 -1.53
N PHE A 79 -4.69 -0.05 -0.20
CA PHE A 79 -3.75 -0.95 0.48
C PHE A 79 -4.12 -2.42 0.32
N GLY A 80 -5.41 -2.77 0.28
CA GLY A 80 -5.86 -4.13 -0.02
C GLY A 80 -5.42 -4.59 -1.42
N ASN A 81 -5.58 -3.73 -2.44
CA ASN A 81 -5.14 -4.06 -3.80
C ASN A 81 -3.61 -4.05 -3.97
N ILE A 82 -2.88 -3.18 -3.26
CA ILE A 82 -1.41 -3.27 -3.17
C ILE A 82 -0.99 -4.60 -2.54
N SER A 83 -1.63 -4.98 -1.43
CA SER A 83 -1.32 -6.22 -0.71
C SER A 83 -1.48 -7.44 -1.61
N LYS A 84 -2.60 -7.52 -2.33
CA LYS A 84 -2.82 -8.56 -3.35
C LYS A 84 -1.75 -8.55 -4.45
N THR A 85 -1.41 -7.37 -4.96
CA THR A 85 -0.39 -7.24 -6.02
C THR A 85 0.98 -7.74 -5.52
N VAL A 86 1.37 -7.37 -4.30
CA VAL A 86 2.62 -7.80 -3.67
C VAL A 86 2.62 -9.31 -3.45
N GLU A 87 1.51 -9.88 -3.00
CA GLU A 87 1.34 -11.33 -2.85
C GLU A 87 1.56 -12.08 -4.17
N GLU A 88 0.84 -11.68 -5.21
CA GLU A 88 0.90 -12.30 -6.54
C GLU A 88 2.31 -12.20 -7.14
N GLU A 89 3.00 -11.08 -6.92
CA GLU A 89 4.36 -10.90 -7.43
C GLU A 89 5.39 -11.68 -6.62
N ALA A 90 5.30 -11.69 -5.29
CA ALA A 90 6.21 -12.43 -4.41
C ALA A 90 6.10 -13.96 -4.62
N ASN A 91 4.89 -14.46 -4.84
CA ASN A 91 4.61 -15.88 -5.07
C ASN A 91 5.36 -16.42 -6.30
N LYS A 92 5.50 -15.62 -7.36
CA LYS A 92 6.29 -15.99 -8.56
C LYS A 92 7.74 -16.34 -8.26
N TYR A 93 8.27 -15.84 -7.15
CA TYR A 93 9.64 -16.09 -6.69
C TYR A 93 9.70 -17.06 -5.50
N GLY A 94 8.60 -17.72 -5.16
CA GLY A 94 8.52 -18.69 -4.07
C GLY A 94 8.50 -18.07 -2.67
N TYR A 95 8.15 -16.78 -2.56
CA TYR A 95 8.00 -16.09 -1.28
C TYR A 95 6.54 -16.05 -0.83
N THR A 96 6.32 -16.31 0.46
CA THR A 96 5.05 -16.03 1.14
C THR A 96 5.08 -14.61 1.72
N VAL A 97 3.93 -13.93 1.74
CA VAL A 97 3.84 -12.57 2.32
C VAL A 97 3.06 -12.63 3.63
N MET A 98 3.62 -12.04 4.68
CA MET A 98 2.93 -11.81 5.95
C MET A 98 2.45 -10.36 6.02
N PHE A 99 1.12 -10.18 6.03
CA PHE A 99 0.48 -8.87 6.07
C PHE A 99 0.32 -8.36 7.50
N CYS A 100 0.56 -7.07 7.71
CA CYS A 100 0.25 -6.37 8.95
C CYS A 100 -0.29 -4.97 8.63
N SER A 101 -1.22 -4.51 9.46
CA SER A 101 -1.85 -3.19 9.37
C SER A 101 -1.48 -2.38 10.61
N SER A 102 -1.02 -1.15 10.41
CA SER A 102 -0.60 -0.24 11.49
C SER A 102 -1.69 0.72 11.95
N GLN A 103 -2.76 0.89 11.15
CA GLN A 103 -3.89 1.81 11.35
C GLN A 103 -3.47 3.28 11.55
N ASN A 104 -2.30 3.66 11.03
CA ASN A 104 -1.67 4.97 11.23
C ASN A 104 -1.56 5.39 12.71
N ASP A 105 -1.61 4.42 13.63
CA ASP A 105 -1.55 4.61 15.07
C ASP A 105 -0.09 4.51 15.50
N GLU A 106 0.45 5.60 16.04
CA GLU A 106 1.89 5.71 16.28
C GLU A 106 2.43 4.62 17.22
N GLY A 107 1.66 4.26 18.25
CA GLY A 107 2.03 3.22 19.20
C GLY A 107 1.97 1.83 18.57
N LYS A 108 0.85 1.51 17.91
CA LYS A 108 0.69 0.21 17.23
C LYS A 108 1.70 0.03 16.09
N SER A 109 2.01 1.10 15.36
CA SER A 109 2.94 1.10 14.23
C SER A 109 4.32 0.56 14.64
N ARG A 110 4.86 1.08 15.73
CA ARG A 110 6.13 0.64 16.32
C ARG A 110 6.07 -0.82 16.77
N ASP A 111 5.02 -1.18 17.51
CA ASP A 111 4.86 -2.52 18.07
C ASP A 111 4.74 -3.58 16.97
N VAL A 112 3.98 -3.26 15.91
CA VAL A 112 3.81 -4.12 14.74
C VAL A 112 5.14 -4.36 14.04
N LEU A 113 5.92 -3.30 13.78
CA LEU A 113 7.20 -3.44 13.11
C LEU A 113 8.21 -4.21 13.98
N SER A 114 8.30 -3.88 15.27
CA SER A 114 9.14 -4.61 16.23
C SER A 114 8.78 -6.10 16.30
N ALA A 115 7.48 -6.43 16.36
CA ALA A 115 7.02 -7.81 16.37
C ALA A 115 7.35 -8.57 15.07
N LEU A 116 7.36 -7.88 13.94
CA LEU A 116 7.73 -8.44 12.64
C LEU A 116 9.25 -8.62 12.48
N ILE A 117 10.05 -7.69 13.01
CA ILE A 117 11.52 -7.82 13.08
C ILE A 117 11.89 -9.07 13.88
N GLY A 118 11.23 -9.30 15.03
CA GLY A 118 11.44 -10.50 15.85
C GLY A 118 11.14 -11.83 15.14
N LYS A 119 10.43 -11.82 14.02
CA LYS A 119 10.13 -13.01 13.20
C LYS A 119 11.20 -13.33 12.15
N GLN A 120 12.25 -12.52 12.04
CA GLN A 120 13.41 -12.76 11.16
C GLN A 120 13.03 -13.06 9.71
N MET A 121 12.16 -12.23 9.12
CA MET A 121 11.78 -12.37 7.72
C MET A 121 12.93 -11.98 6.79
N ASP A 122 12.87 -12.44 5.54
CA ASP A 122 13.95 -12.21 4.58
C ASP A 122 14.00 -10.75 4.10
N GLY A 123 12.90 -10.01 4.23
CA GLY A 123 12.84 -8.57 3.96
C GLY A 123 11.44 -7.98 4.14
N TYR A 124 11.35 -6.65 4.09
CA TYR A 124 10.13 -5.90 4.41
C TYR A 124 9.73 -4.90 3.33
N ILE A 125 8.44 -4.83 3.03
CA ILE A 125 7.82 -3.74 2.28
C ILE A 125 6.98 -2.95 3.28
N ILE A 126 7.22 -1.65 3.38
CA ILE A 126 6.68 -0.83 4.47
C ILE A 126 6.02 0.43 3.89
N ALA A 127 4.76 0.68 4.23
CA ALA A 127 4.16 2.01 4.14
C ALA A 127 4.37 2.73 5.50
N PRO A 128 5.42 3.56 5.65
CA PRO A 128 5.86 3.98 6.97
C PRO A 128 4.95 5.05 7.58
N THR A 129 4.89 5.05 8.92
CA THR A 129 4.41 6.18 9.72
C THR A 129 5.60 6.83 10.42
N ASP A 130 5.48 8.09 10.82
CA ASP A 130 6.60 8.84 11.44
C ASP A 130 7.17 8.14 12.67
N SER A 131 6.32 7.43 13.44
CA SER A 131 6.73 6.71 14.63
C SER A 131 7.58 5.46 14.38
N MET A 132 7.58 4.92 13.15
CA MET A 132 8.36 3.74 12.75
C MET A 132 9.82 4.05 12.38
N LEU A 133 10.20 5.33 12.29
CA LEU A 133 11.54 5.73 11.88
C LEU A 133 12.66 5.08 12.72
N PRO A 134 12.55 4.96 14.07
CA PRO A 134 13.55 4.27 14.88
C PRO A 134 13.76 2.80 14.48
N GLU A 135 12.68 2.04 14.31
CA GLU A 135 12.73 0.61 13.97
C GLU A 135 13.21 0.40 12.53
N ILE A 136 12.88 1.31 11.62
CA ILE A 136 13.41 1.28 10.25
C ILE A 136 14.92 1.54 10.26
N ARG A 137 15.43 2.42 11.13
CA ARG A 137 16.88 2.60 11.32
C ARG A 137 17.54 1.37 11.93
N GLU A 138 16.84 0.59 12.76
CA GLU A 138 17.35 -0.69 13.24
C GLU A 138 17.45 -1.74 12.13
N LEU A 139 16.46 -1.82 11.24
CA LEU A 139 16.52 -2.65 10.04
C LEU A 139 17.74 -2.29 9.18
N GLU A 140 17.96 -1.00 8.94
CA GLU A 140 19.10 -0.49 8.18
C GLU A 140 20.44 -0.88 8.82
N LYS A 141 20.61 -0.65 10.14
CA LYS A 141 21.81 -1.04 10.89
C LYS A 141 22.05 -2.55 10.88
N GLY A 142 20.98 -3.35 10.93
CA GLY A 142 21.04 -4.80 10.88
C GLY A 142 21.34 -5.36 9.48
N GLY A 143 21.33 -4.53 8.44
CA GLY A 143 21.50 -4.96 7.05
C GLY A 143 20.30 -5.76 6.52
N THR A 144 19.14 -5.63 7.17
CA THR A 144 17.92 -6.34 6.80
C THR A 144 17.25 -5.62 5.63
N PRO A 145 17.02 -6.28 4.47
CA PRO A 145 16.44 -5.64 3.30
C PRO A 145 15.05 -5.05 3.55
N TYR A 146 14.83 -3.83 3.07
CA TYR A 146 13.51 -3.20 3.09
C TYR A 146 13.29 -2.20 1.96
N VAL A 147 12.02 -2.01 1.60
CA VAL A 147 11.57 -1.03 0.59
C VAL A 147 10.37 -0.26 1.14
N LEU A 148 10.40 1.07 1.01
CA LEU A 148 9.30 1.92 1.39
C LEU A 148 8.30 2.09 0.23
N ILE A 149 7.00 2.14 0.52
CA ILE A 149 5.94 2.39 -0.46
C ILE A 149 4.98 3.46 0.05
N ASP A 150 4.30 4.17 -0.85
CA ASP A 150 3.33 5.25 -0.57
C ASP A 150 3.95 6.50 0.09
N ARG A 151 4.77 6.30 1.13
CA ARG A 151 5.43 7.32 1.97
C ARG A 151 6.91 6.99 2.11
N PHE A 152 7.71 8.01 2.43
CA PHE A 152 9.15 7.86 2.64
C PHE A 152 9.67 8.93 3.60
N PHE A 153 10.88 8.72 4.12
CA PHE A 153 11.59 9.71 4.93
C PHE A 153 12.66 10.40 4.06
N PRO A 154 12.66 11.73 3.93
CA PRO A 154 13.65 12.46 3.13
C PRO A 154 15.08 12.20 3.58
N ASP A 155 15.29 12.11 4.90
CA ASP A 155 16.61 11.96 5.52
C ASP A 155 17.10 10.51 5.55
N LEU A 156 16.31 9.56 5.03
CA LEU A 156 16.67 8.15 5.00
C LEU A 156 17.12 7.76 3.59
N ASN A 157 18.30 7.16 3.49
CA ASN A 157 18.80 6.61 2.23
C ASN A 157 18.20 5.22 1.96
N ALA A 158 16.88 5.16 1.83
CA ALA A 158 16.13 3.93 1.59
C ALA A 158 15.65 3.83 0.15
N SER A 159 15.46 2.58 -0.31
CA SER A 159 14.73 2.37 -1.56
C SER A 159 13.25 2.65 -1.34
N SER A 160 12.60 3.29 -2.32
CA SER A 160 11.20 3.64 -2.24
C SER A 160 10.48 3.50 -3.59
N VAL A 161 9.19 3.20 -3.52
CA VAL A 161 8.27 3.25 -4.66
C VAL A 161 7.09 4.13 -4.29
N THR A 162 7.10 5.36 -4.80
CA THR A 162 6.11 6.39 -4.47
C THR A 162 5.37 6.87 -5.72
N LEU A 163 4.41 7.74 -5.51
CA LEU A 163 3.63 8.39 -6.56
C LEU A 163 4.09 9.84 -6.73
N ASP A 164 4.02 10.36 -7.96
CA ASP A 164 4.08 11.80 -8.21
C ASP A 164 2.75 12.46 -7.79
N ASN A 165 2.63 12.72 -6.48
CA ASN A 165 1.45 13.33 -5.86
C ASN A 165 1.20 14.76 -6.34
N TYR A 166 2.28 15.50 -6.53
CA TYR A 166 2.25 16.87 -7.04
C TYR A 166 1.59 16.89 -8.42
N LYS A 167 2.06 16.04 -9.33
CA LYS A 167 1.47 15.93 -10.67
C LYS A 167 0.01 15.49 -10.63
N GLY A 168 -0.34 14.52 -9.78
CA GLY A 168 -1.72 14.06 -9.64
C GLY A 168 -2.69 15.18 -9.26
N ALA A 169 -2.34 15.98 -8.25
CA ALA A 169 -3.18 17.12 -7.85
C ALA A 169 -3.14 18.27 -8.87
N TYR A 170 -1.97 18.52 -9.47
CA TYR A 170 -1.82 19.53 -10.52
C TYR A 170 -2.74 19.23 -11.72
N ASP A 171 -2.71 17.99 -12.21
CA ASP A 171 -3.52 17.53 -13.34
C ASP A 171 -5.02 17.54 -13.01
N SER A 172 -5.40 17.26 -11.76
CA SER A 172 -6.79 17.36 -11.28
C SER A 172 -7.35 18.77 -11.44
N VAL A 173 -6.62 19.76 -10.90
CA VAL A 173 -7.03 21.17 -10.97
C VAL A 173 -6.95 21.68 -12.41
N ALA A 174 -5.93 21.27 -13.16
CA ALA A 174 -5.79 21.65 -14.56
C ALA A 174 -6.99 21.18 -15.39
N HIS A 175 -7.50 19.98 -15.12
CA HIS A 175 -8.72 19.48 -15.73
C HIS A 175 -9.93 20.31 -15.34
N LEU A 176 -10.16 20.56 -14.04
CA LEU A 176 -11.28 21.38 -13.58
C LEU A 176 -11.29 22.77 -14.23
N VAL A 177 -10.15 23.44 -14.30
CA VAL A 177 -10.06 24.76 -14.95
C VAL A 177 -10.40 24.68 -16.45
N LYS A 178 -9.93 23.64 -17.15
CA LYS A 178 -10.27 23.41 -18.56
C LYS A 178 -11.76 23.12 -18.79
N GLN A 179 -12.43 22.52 -17.80
CA GLN A 179 -13.88 22.31 -17.81
C GLN A 179 -14.67 23.57 -17.39
N GLY A 180 -14.00 24.70 -17.13
CA GLY A 180 -14.63 25.97 -16.80
C GLY A 180 -14.92 26.20 -15.32
N TYR A 181 -14.41 25.35 -14.42
CA TYR A 181 -14.48 25.58 -12.98
C TYR A 181 -13.46 26.63 -12.55
N SER A 182 -13.85 27.51 -11.63
CA SER A 182 -13.02 28.65 -11.20
C SER A 182 -12.89 28.79 -9.69
N LYS A 183 -13.84 28.30 -8.90
CA LYS A 183 -13.78 28.30 -7.43
C LYS A 183 -13.65 26.87 -6.91
N ILE A 184 -12.45 26.35 -7.09
CA ILE A 184 -12.06 24.98 -6.83
C ILE A 184 -11.63 24.84 -5.37
N ALA A 185 -12.34 24.05 -4.57
CA ALA A 185 -11.95 23.72 -3.22
C ALA A 185 -11.09 22.46 -3.16
N ILE A 186 -10.24 22.37 -2.14
CA ILE A 186 -9.48 21.17 -1.79
C ILE A 186 -9.77 20.76 -0.35
N ILE A 187 -10.17 19.50 -0.18
CA ILE A 187 -10.40 18.88 1.13
C ILE A 187 -9.33 17.82 1.34
N THR A 188 -8.43 18.08 2.29
CA THR A 188 -7.23 17.28 2.54
C THR A 188 -7.07 16.90 4.01
N SER A 189 -6.26 15.89 4.28
CA SER A 189 -5.85 15.56 5.64
C SER A 189 -4.95 16.66 6.23
N ASP A 190 -5.14 16.96 7.51
CA ASP A 190 -4.26 17.84 8.29
C ASP A 190 -3.07 17.03 8.83
N THR A 191 -1.94 17.11 8.12
CA THR A 191 -0.78 16.26 8.35
C THR A 191 0.48 16.83 7.71
N GLU A 192 1.64 16.50 8.27
CA GLU A 192 2.95 16.81 7.70
C GLU A 192 3.46 15.72 6.74
N GLN A 193 2.66 14.68 6.49
CA GLN A 193 3.01 13.62 5.54
C GLN A 193 3.18 14.17 4.11
N ILE A 194 4.33 13.87 3.51
CA ILE A 194 4.81 14.45 2.26
C ILE A 194 3.80 14.33 1.13
N GLN A 195 3.16 13.18 0.96
CA GLN A 195 2.20 12.97 -0.13
C GLN A 195 1.01 13.93 -0.07
N HIS A 196 0.57 14.32 1.13
CA HIS A 196 -0.51 15.30 1.29
C HIS A 196 -0.04 16.73 1.02
N GLN A 197 1.18 17.06 1.45
CA GLN A 197 1.81 18.34 1.16
C GLN A 197 2.04 18.52 -0.35
N GLU A 198 2.57 17.50 -1.02
CA GLU A 198 2.76 17.48 -2.47
C GLU A 198 1.43 17.66 -3.22
N ARG A 199 0.34 17.02 -2.77
CA ARG A 199 -1.00 17.22 -3.35
C ARG A 199 -1.46 18.67 -3.20
N LEU A 200 -1.30 19.27 -2.01
CA LEU A 200 -1.67 20.65 -1.76
C LEU A 200 -0.84 21.63 -2.61
N GLU A 201 0.47 21.38 -2.76
CA GLU A 201 1.35 22.19 -3.60
C GLU A 201 1.04 22.04 -5.09
N GLY A 202 0.69 20.83 -5.56
CA GLY A 202 0.22 20.59 -6.92
C GLY A 202 -1.06 21.37 -7.23
N TYR A 203 -2.00 21.37 -6.28
CA TYR A 203 -3.22 22.19 -6.35
C TYR A 203 -2.90 23.68 -6.50
N LYS A 204 -2.08 24.25 -5.59
CA LYS A 204 -1.69 25.68 -5.64
C LYS A 204 -0.96 26.04 -6.93
N ALA A 205 -0.07 25.17 -7.38
CA ALA A 205 0.72 25.41 -8.59
C ALA A 205 -0.12 25.40 -9.86
N SER A 206 -1.14 24.54 -9.92
CA SER A 206 -2.07 24.50 -11.05
C SER A 206 -2.92 25.77 -11.10
N LEU A 207 -3.48 26.21 -9.97
CA LEU A 207 -4.19 27.50 -9.90
C LEU A 207 -3.32 28.66 -10.40
N ARG A 208 -2.07 28.74 -9.92
CA ARG A 208 -1.10 29.76 -10.36
C ARG A 208 -0.83 29.69 -11.87
N LYS A 209 -0.66 28.50 -12.44
CA LYS A 209 -0.39 28.32 -13.88
C LYS A 209 -1.56 28.82 -14.74
N TYR A 210 -2.79 28.54 -14.34
CA TYR A 210 -3.99 28.94 -15.08
C TYR A 210 -4.55 30.30 -14.65
N LYS A 211 -3.83 31.04 -13.79
CA LYS A 211 -4.21 32.37 -13.29
C LYS A 211 -5.56 32.38 -12.56
N ILE A 212 -5.89 31.28 -11.88
CA ILE A 212 -7.03 31.21 -10.96
C ILE A 212 -6.58 31.76 -9.59
N PRO A 213 -7.33 32.69 -8.98
CA PRO A 213 -7.00 33.19 -7.65
C PRO A 213 -6.97 32.06 -6.61
N PHE A 214 -5.94 32.05 -5.77
CA PHE A 214 -5.89 31.16 -4.62
C PHE A 214 -6.63 31.81 -3.46
N TYR A 215 -7.70 31.17 -3.00
CA TYR A 215 -8.42 31.58 -1.80
C TYR A 215 -8.11 30.63 -0.64
N PRO A 216 -7.53 31.12 0.47
CA PRO A 216 -7.22 30.27 1.63
C PRO A 216 -8.46 29.57 2.22
N ASP A 217 -9.64 30.19 2.11
CA ASP A 217 -10.91 29.62 2.56
C ASP A 217 -11.42 28.46 1.69
N CYS A 218 -10.82 28.21 0.52
CA CYS A 218 -11.11 27.04 -0.32
C CYS A 218 -10.30 25.81 0.10
N VAL A 219 -9.46 25.91 1.14
CA VAL A 219 -8.67 24.80 1.69
C VAL A 219 -9.30 24.32 3.00
N LYS A 220 -9.83 23.10 3.03
CA LYS A 220 -10.26 22.44 4.26
C LYS A 220 -9.25 21.36 4.64
N LYS A 221 -8.59 21.53 5.79
CA LYS A 221 -7.76 20.50 6.40
C LYS A 221 -8.55 19.74 7.46
N ILE A 222 -8.56 18.40 7.38
CA ILE A 222 -9.28 17.50 8.26
C ILE A 222 -8.29 16.66 9.07
N PRO A 223 -8.28 16.74 10.41
CA PRO A 223 -7.37 15.93 11.22
C PRO A 223 -7.62 14.42 11.07
N PHE A 224 -6.55 13.63 10.89
CA PHE A 224 -6.62 12.17 10.71
C PHE A 224 -7.33 11.43 11.85
N LYS A 225 -7.20 11.94 13.08
CA LYS A 225 -7.80 11.33 14.29
C LYS A 225 -9.31 11.48 14.37
N TYR A 226 -9.93 12.20 13.44
CA TYR A 226 -11.39 12.41 13.47
C TYR A 226 -12.11 11.13 13.07
N SER A 227 -13.17 10.81 13.80
CA SER A 227 -14.10 9.75 13.40
C SER A 227 -14.80 10.13 12.10
N SER A 228 -15.27 9.14 11.35
CA SER A 228 -15.97 9.37 10.08
C SER A 228 -17.17 10.31 10.23
N GLN A 229 -17.91 10.25 11.36
CA GLN A 229 -19.02 11.16 11.64
C GLN A 229 -18.54 12.61 11.84
N LYS A 230 -17.39 12.81 12.48
CA LYS A 230 -16.82 14.15 12.66
C LYS A 230 -16.30 14.70 11.34
N VAL A 231 -15.59 13.87 10.54
CA VAL A 231 -15.16 14.24 9.19
C VAL A 231 -16.35 14.65 8.33
N LEU A 232 -17.44 13.88 8.37
CA LEU A 232 -18.67 14.15 7.64
C LEU A 232 -19.23 15.52 7.98
N LYS A 233 -19.38 15.82 9.28
CA LYS A 233 -19.87 17.14 9.74
C LYS A 233 -18.96 18.29 9.28
N GLU A 234 -17.65 18.13 9.39
CA GLU A 234 -16.69 19.16 8.97
C GLU A 234 -16.76 19.45 7.46
N ILE A 235 -17.02 18.43 6.63
CA ILE A 235 -17.23 18.61 5.19
C ILE A 235 -18.59 19.25 4.92
N GLU A 236 -19.65 18.81 5.59
CA GLU A 236 -20.98 19.40 5.45
C GLU A 236 -20.95 20.90 5.76
N ASP A 237 -20.40 21.29 6.91
CA ASP A 237 -20.32 22.69 7.33
C ASP A 237 -19.45 23.51 6.38
N PHE A 238 -18.30 22.95 5.94
CA PHE A 238 -17.43 23.61 4.98
C PHE A 238 -18.10 23.94 3.64
N ILE A 239 -18.87 23.00 3.09
CA ILE A 239 -19.57 23.17 1.81
C ILE A 239 -20.81 24.05 1.96
N ARG A 240 -21.55 23.91 3.07
CA ARG A 240 -22.75 24.71 3.36
C ARG A 240 -22.45 26.20 3.46
N ASP A 241 -21.33 26.55 4.08
CA ASP A 241 -20.96 27.95 4.31
C ASP A 241 -20.41 28.66 3.04
N LYS A 242 -20.25 27.94 1.93
CA LYS A 242 -19.57 28.41 0.71
C LYS A 242 -20.32 27.97 -0.54
N ASP A 243 -21.49 28.59 -0.76
CA ASP A 243 -22.34 28.29 -1.91
C ASP A 243 -21.72 28.64 -3.28
N ASP A 244 -20.62 29.38 -3.31
CA ASP A 244 -19.91 29.74 -4.53
C ASP A 244 -18.76 28.78 -4.90
N ILE A 245 -18.47 27.77 -4.08
CA ILE A 245 -17.59 26.67 -4.47
C ILE A 245 -18.26 25.91 -5.62
N ASP A 246 -17.55 25.82 -6.74
CA ASP A 246 -18.09 25.19 -7.93
C ASP A 246 -17.49 23.82 -8.24
N SER A 247 -16.42 23.44 -7.55
CA SER A 247 -15.85 22.11 -7.60
C SER A 247 -15.01 21.76 -6.37
N VAL A 248 -14.85 20.48 -6.10
CA VAL A 248 -14.10 19.98 -4.94
C VAL A 248 -13.14 18.86 -5.37
N LEU A 249 -11.88 18.99 -4.96
CA LEU A 249 -10.87 17.93 -4.98
C LEU A 249 -10.76 17.31 -3.58
N PHE A 250 -11.17 16.05 -3.45
CA PHE A 250 -10.91 15.24 -2.25
C PHE A 250 -9.58 14.52 -2.39
N THR A 251 -8.64 14.72 -1.46
CA THR A 251 -7.27 14.24 -1.63
C THR A 251 -7.05 12.78 -1.20
N SER A 252 -8.08 12.00 -0.92
CA SER A 252 -7.97 10.57 -0.62
C SER A 252 -9.30 9.84 -0.83
N ASN A 253 -9.24 8.51 -0.99
CA ASN A 253 -10.42 7.64 -1.05
C ASN A 253 -11.39 7.88 0.12
N ASN A 254 -10.89 7.93 1.36
CA ASN A 254 -11.73 8.09 2.55
C ASN A 254 -12.44 9.45 2.58
N LEU A 255 -11.71 10.54 2.30
CA LEU A 255 -12.30 11.87 2.22
C LEU A 255 -13.31 11.97 1.06
N GLY A 256 -13.02 11.32 -0.07
CA GLY A 256 -13.93 11.25 -1.20
C GLY A 256 -15.23 10.54 -0.88
N ILE A 257 -15.18 9.37 -0.24
CA ILE A 257 -16.38 8.61 0.15
C ILE A 257 -17.24 9.41 1.13
N ILE A 258 -16.64 9.91 2.21
CA ILE A 258 -17.35 10.71 3.22
C ILE A 258 -17.85 12.03 2.61
N GLY A 259 -17.09 12.62 1.70
CA GLY A 259 -17.46 13.84 0.98
C GLY A 259 -18.68 13.65 0.10
N LEU A 260 -18.78 12.55 -0.65
CA LEU A 260 -19.97 12.23 -1.43
C LEU A 260 -21.20 12.01 -0.53
N GLU A 261 -21.02 11.41 0.65
CA GLU A 261 -22.10 11.32 1.64
C GLU A 261 -22.55 12.73 2.11
N ALA A 262 -21.61 13.62 2.40
CA ALA A 262 -21.89 15.01 2.79
C ALA A 262 -22.69 15.75 1.71
N LEU A 263 -22.23 15.68 0.45
CA LEU A 263 -22.91 16.33 -0.67
C LEU A 263 -24.34 15.80 -0.85
N ARG A 264 -24.54 14.48 -0.70
CA ARG A 264 -25.87 13.86 -0.74
C ARG A 264 -26.79 14.39 0.36
N ARG A 265 -26.30 14.51 1.60
CA ARG A 265 -27.07 15.03 2.74
C ARG A 265 -27.43 16.50 2.58
N LEU A 266 -26.53 17.28 1.99
CA LEU A 266 -26.76 18.67 1.59
C LEU A 266 -27.63 18.83 0.33
N LYS A 267 -28.05 17.72 -0.29
CA LYS A 267 -28.81 17.69 -1.56
C LYS A 267 -28.09 18.41 -2.71
N LYS A 268 -26.76 18.48 -2.69
CA LYS A 268 -25.94 19.00 -3.77
C LYS A 268 -25.72 17.92 -4.83
N ARG A 269 -26.05 18.22 -6.08
CA ARG A 269 -25.95 17.29 -7.22
C ARG A 269 -24.55 17.37 -7.82
N VAL A 270 -23.77 16.30 -7.68
CA VAL A 270 -22.47 16.18 -8.32
C VAL A 270 -22.62 16.22 -9.84
N GLY A 271 -21.73 16.95 -10.51
CA GLY A 271 -21.76 17.20 -11.96
C GLY A 271 -22.79 18.25 -12.40
N VAL A 272 -23.68 18.72 -11.52
CA VAL A 272 -24.67 19.76 -11.85
C VAL A 272 -24.45 21.01 -11.01
N ASP A 273 -24.48 20.87 -9.68
CA ASP A 273 -24.27 21.98 -8.76
C ASP A 273 -22.76 22.20 -8.50
N LEU A 274 -21.97 21.13 -8.49
CA LEU A 274 -20.50 21.21 -8.38
C LEU A 274 -19.79 20.04 -9.08
N GLY A 275 -18.57 20.28 -9.55
CA GLY A 275 -17.66 19.24 -10.03
C GLY A 275 -16.97 18.51 -8.89
N VAL A 276 -16.70 17.21 -9.03
CA VAL A 276 -15.99 16.44 -8.00
C VAL A 276 -14.86 15.60 -8.61
N ILE A 277 -13.66 15.71 -8.03
CA ILE A 277 -12.54 14.78 -8.27
C ILE A 277 -12.13 14.15 -6.95
N CYS A 278 -11.84 12.85 -6.97
CA CYS A 278 -11.23 12.15 -5.84
C CYS A 278 -9.83 11.64 -6.19
N PHE A 279 -8.91 11.73 -5.24
CA PHE A 279 -7.65 11.01 -5.32
C PHE A 279 -7.88 9.55 -4.95
N ASP A 280 -7.23 8.65 -5.70
CA ASP A 280 -7.43 7.19 -5.72
C ASP A 280 -8.73 6.75 -6.40
N ASP A 281 -8.67 5.61 -7.11
CA ASP A 281 -9.86 4.99 -7.69
C ASP A 281 -10.49 3.98 -6.73
N ASN A 282 -11.81 3.81 -6.82
CA ASN A 282 -12.58 2.90 -5.99
C ASN A 282 -13.77 2.34 -6.80
N ASN A 283 -14.20 1.11 -6.50
CA ASN A 283 -15.40 0.54 -7.09
C ASN A 283 -16.64 1.44 -6.85
N LEU A 284 -16.76 2.05 -5.67
CA LEU A 284 -17.86 2.95 -5.32
C LEU A 284 -17.90 4.19 -6.21
N PHE A 285 -16.74 4.73 -6.59
CA PHE A 285 -16.64 5.88 -7.49
C PHE A 285 -17.04 5.54 -8.92
N ARG A 286 -16.90 4.28 -9.35
CA ARG A 286 -17.38 3.82 -10.66
C ARG A 286 -18.88 3.55 -10.68
N LEU A 287 -19.45 3.16 -9.54
CA LEU A 287 -20.86 2.79 -9.40
C LEU A 287 -21.76 3.95 -8.96
N SER A 288 -21.18 5.09 -8.58
CA SER A 288 -21.95 6.28 -8.25
C SER A 288 -22.63 6.86 -9.50
N SER A 289 -23.70 7.63 -9.29
CA SER A 289 -24.39 8.36 -10.35
C SER A 289 -24.40 9.86 -10.01
N PRO A 290 -23.60 10.70 -10.71
CA PRO A 290 -22.64 10.35 -11.77
C PRO A 290 -21.43 9.54 -11.27
N ALA A 291 -20.69 8.88 -12.17
CA ALA A 291 -19.43 8.25 -11.79
C ALA A 291 -18.36 9.33 -11.54
N ILE A 292 -17.50 9.11 -10.54
CA ILE A 292 -16.56 10.13 -10.06
C ILE A 292 -15.25 10.10 -10.84
N THR A 293 -14.84 11.25 -11.35
CA THR A 293 -13.52 11.50 -11.93
C THR A 293 -12.45 11.32 -10.87
N VAL A 294 -11.37 10.60 -11.18
CA VAL A 294 -10.36 10.26 -10.18
C VAL A 294 -8.93 10.42 -10.67
N ILE A 295 -8.01 10.58 -9.73
CA ILE A 295 -6.59 10.32 -9.93
C ILE A 295 -6.29 8.88 -9.53
N SER A 296 -6.12 8.01 -10.51
CA SER A 296 -5.83 6.59 -10.31
C SER A 296 -4.34 6.35 -10.14
N GLN A 297 -3.97 5.62 -9.08
CA GLN A 297 -2.60 5.20 -8.85
C GLN A 297 -2.28 3.90 -9.60
N PRO A 298 -1.06 3.73 -10.16
CA PRO A 298 -0.64 2.49 -10.82
C PRO A 298 -0.30 1.40 -9.80
N ILE A 299 -1.30 0.88 -9.08
CA ILE A 299 -1.15 -0.11 -7.98
C ILE A 299 -0.30 -1.32 -8.39
N LYS A 300 -0.54 -1.86 -9.60
CA LYS A 300 0.26 -2.96 -10.15
C LYS A 300 1.74 -2.58 -10.30
N GLY A 301 2.01 -1.36 -10.73
CA GLY A 301 3.36 -0.81 -10.85
C GLY A 301 4.03 -0.65 -9.48
N ILE A 302 3.29 -0.17 -8.47
CA ILE A 302 3.80 -0.01 -7.10
C ILE A 302 4.25 -1.38 -6.55
N GLY A 303 3.34 -2.36 -6.51
CA GLY A 303 3.62 -3.67 -5.94
C GLY A 303 4.74 -4.42 -6.68
N LYS A 304 4.75 -4.39 -8.02
CA LYS A 304 5.81 -5.02 -8.82
C LYS A 304 7.19 -4.44 -8.57
N ASN A 305 7.31 -3.11 -8.58
CA ASN A 305 8.59 -2.47 -8.31
C ASN A 305 9.05 -2.74 -6.88
N ALA A 306 8.14 -2.69 -5.90
CA ALA A 306 8.48 -2.93 -4.49
C ALA A 306 9.06 -4.34 -4.27
N VAL A 307 8.39 -5.38 -4.79
CA VAL A 307 8.88 -6.77 -4.71
C VAL A 307 10.18 -6.95 -5.47
N LYS A 308 10.28 -6.42 -6.70
CA LYS A 308 11.50 -6.53 -7.51
C LYS A 308 12.70 -5.94 -6.78
N ILE A 309 12.58 -4.71 -6.29
CA ILE A 309 13.66 -4.00 -5.59
C ILE A 309 14.06 -4.78 -4.33
N LEU A 310 13.08 -5.23 -3.54
CA LEU A 310 13.36 -5.99 -2.32
C LEU A 310 14.10 -7.29 -2.62
N LEU A 311 13.71 -8.03 -3.65
CA LEU A 311 14.40 -9.25 -4.07
C LEU A 311 15.81 -8.98 -4.58
N GLU A 312 16.04 -7.86 -5.29
CA GLU A 312 17.38 -7.44 -5.69
C GLU A 312 18.28 -7.16 -4.47
N GLN A 313 17.75 -6.55 -3.42
CA GLN A 313 18.45 -6.33 -2.15
C GLN A 313 18.74 -7.64 -1.40
N ILE A 314 17.75 -8.53 -1.27
CA ILE A 314 17.90 -9.85 -0.64
C ILE A 314 18.99 -10.68 -1.33
N GLN A 315 19.03 -10.63 -2.66
CA GLN A 315 20.01 -11.35 -3.48
C GLN A 315 21.37 -10.63 -3.53
N LYS A 316 21.52 -9.47 -2.87
CA LYS A 316 22.72 -8.63 -2.87
C LYS A 316 23.19 -8.23 -4.27
N LYS A 317 22.25 -8.13 -5.23
CA LYS A 317 22.54 -7.78 -6.63
C LYS A 317 22.82 -6.30 -6.83
N LYS A 318 22.29 -5.45 -5.94
CA LYS A 318 22.52 -4.00 -5.94
C LYS A 318 22.71 -3.50 -4.52
N LYS A 319 23.66 -2.57 -4.36
CA LYS A 319 23.99 -1.96 -3.07
C LYS A 319 23.35 -0.59 -2.88
N GLU A 320 23.09 0.13 -3.98
CA GLU A 320 22.53 1.48 -3.91
C GLU A 320 21.00 1.47 -3.81
N PRO A 321 20.42 2.35 -2.97
CA PRO A 321 18.98 2.55 -2.88
C PRO A 321 18.35 2.99 -4.21
N GLN A 322 17.16 2.48 -4.51
CA GLN A 322 16.40 2.85 -5.71
C GLN A 322 15.17 3.66 -5.32
N LYS A 323 15.03 4.86 -5.88
CA LYS A 323 13.84 5.72 -5.69
C LYS A 323 13.03 5.73 -6.99
N VAL A 324 11.89 5.04 -6.98
CA VAL A 324 10.98 4.96 -8.12
C VAL A 324 9.77 5.86 -7.84
N VAL A 325 9.57 6.87 -8.68
CA VAL A 325 8.39 7.74 -8.63
C VAL A 325 7.49 7.41 -9.82
N LEU A 326 6.27 6.95 -9.54
CA LEU A 326 5.31 6.53 -10.55
C LEU A 326 4.32 7.65 -10.85
N THR A 327 3.96 7.79 -12.13
CA THR A 327 3.01 8.81 -12.59
C THR A 327 1.57 8.31 -12.41
N PRO A 328 0.69 9.09 -11.76
CA PRO A 328 -0.74 8.77 -11.70
C PRO A 328 -1.45 9.04 -13.03
N SER A 329 -2.66 8.51 -13.17
CA SER A 329 -3.51 8.76 -14.34
C SER A 329 -4.81 9.46 -13.95
N LEU A 330 -5.15 10.55 -14.61
CA LEU A 330 -6.47 11.17 -14.50
C LEU A 330 -7.49 10.35 -15.31
N VAL A 331 -8.45 9.75 -14.61
CA VAL A 331 -9.55 8.99 -15.20
C VAL A 331 -10.80 9.86 -15.16
N ILE A 332 -11.10 10.50 -16.29
CA ILE A 332 -12.24 11.41 -16.44
C ILE A 332 -13.55 10.61 -16.48
N ARG A 333 -14.54 11.08 -15.71
CA ARG A 333 -15.91 10.53 -15.63
C ARG A 333 -16.94 11.67 -15.55
N GLU A 334 -18.20 11.33 -15.34
CA GLU A 334 -19.34 12.26 -15.45
C GLU A 334 -19.45 13.28 -14.30
N SER A 335 -18.66 13.16 -13.22
CA SER A 335 -18.67 14.13 -12.11
C SER A 335 -17.99 15.47 -12.41
N THR A 336 -17.36 15.64 -13.58
CA THR A 336 -16.71 16.89 -14.00
C THR A 336 -17.07 17.26 -15.44
N PRO A 337 -18.35 17.45 -15.76
CA PRO A 337 -18.75 17.83 -17.10
C PRO A 337 -18.24 19.23 -17.45
N GLU A 338 -18.12 19.50 -18.76
CA GLU A 338 -17.79 20.83 -19.24
C GLU A 338 -18.90 21.82 -18.86
N LYS A 339 -18.55 22.88 -18.14
CA LYS A 339 -19.46 24.00 -17.91
C LYS A 339 -19.67 24.72 -19.25
N ARG A 340 -20.91 24.76 -19.72
CA ARG A 340 -21.27 25.57 -20.89
C ARG A 340 -20.86 27.01 -20.60
N LYS A 341 -19.99 27.58 -21.44
CA LYS A 341 -19.68 29.01 -21.40
C LYS A 341 -20.98 29.76 -21.64
N SER A 342 -21.46 30.46 -20.62
CA SER A 342 -22.58 31.41 -20.72
C SER A 342 -22.18 32.60 -21.59
#